data_AF-A0A6G1RA54-F1
#
_entry.id   AF-A0A6G1RA54-F1
#
_cell.length_a   1.000
_cell.length_b   1.000
_cell.length_c   1.000
_cell.angle_alpha   90.00
_cell.angle_beta   90.00
_cell.angle_gamma   90.00
#
_symmetry.space_group_name_H-M   'P 1'
#
loop_
_entity.id
_entity.type
_entity.pdbx_description
1 polymer ?
#
loop_
_entity_poly.entity_id
_entity_poly.type
_entity_poly.pdbx_seq_one_letter_code
_entity_poly.pdbx_strand_id
1 'polypeptide(L)'
;FGLVEKEYASIKGVAMEPFVFSGSRTFTLFRDTQLTQRTSDIHLFAIPPEHTISILLRLLPETPKEPFAVWQITDEDFQPLLGINLDPSKKSLTYFNHDYKADLQEVSFDQQEVKKIFYGSFHKVHVAVSHFKIKLYLDCKKIAEKPINTVGSISTAGFIMLGKVT
;
A
#
# COMPACT_ATOMS: atom_id res chain seq x y z
N PHE A 1 -7.83 11.22 -0.26
CA PHE A 1 -7.07 11.80 0.87
C PHE A 1 -6.87 13.31 0.79
N GLY A 2 -7.25 14.03 -0.28
CA GLY A 2 -7.00 15.49 -0.38
C GLY A 2 -5.52 15.86 -0.64
N LEU A 3 -4.71 14.89 -1.10
CA LEU A 3 -3.31 15.11 -1.48
C LEU A 3 -3.24 15.82 -2.83
N VAL A 4 -3.66 17.08 -2.85
CA VAL A 4 -3.64 17.98 -4.00
C VAL A 4 -3.12 19.35 -3.56
N GLU A 5 -2.57 20.12 -4.50
CA GLU A 5 -1.88 21.39 -4.21
C GLU A 5 -2.69 22.39 -3.37
N LYS A 6 -4.02 22.43 -3.56
CA LYS A 6 -4.88 23.40 -2.87
C LYS A 6 -5.35 22.94 -1.49
N GLU A 7 -5.27 21.64 -1.19
CA GLU A 7 -5.90 21.05 0.00
C GLU A 7 -4.90 20.43 0.97
N TYR A 8 -3.68 20.08 0.52
CA TYR A 8 -2.72 19.34 1.35
C TYR A 8 -2.34 20.07 2.64
N ALA A 9 -2.32 21.41 2.63
CA ALA A 9 -1.93 22.23 3.78
C ALA A 9 -2.88 22.06 4.99
N SER A 10 -4.11 21.58 4.75
CA SER A 10 -5.07 21.25 5.82
C SER A 10 -4.82 19.87 6.45
N ILE A 11 -3.97 19.05 5.84
CA ILE A 11 -3.70 17.68 6.27
C ILE A 11 -2.49 17.69 7.20
N LYS A 12 -2.74 17.44 8.49
CA LYS A 12 -1.66 17.35 9.49
C LYS A 12 -0.69 16.23 9.12
N GLY A 13 0.61 16.53 9.21
CA GLY A 13 1.66 15.54 8.98
C GLY A 13 2.02 15.31 7.50
N VAL A 14 1.53 16.16 6.60
CA VAL A 14 1.84 16.09 5.16
C VAL A 14 2.57 17.34 4.71
N ALA A 15 3.65 17.15 3.96
CA ALA A 15 4.32 18.21 3.19
C ALA A 15 4.18 17.95 1.70
N MET A 16 4.20 19.02 0.90
CA MET A 16 4.27 18.94 -0.57
C MET A 16 5.59 19.52 -1.03
N GLU A 17 6.33 18.73 -1.82
CA GLU A 17 7.65 19.07 -2.32
C GLU A 17 7.71 18.80 -3.83
N PRO A 18 8.32 19.70 -4.62
CA PRO A 18 8.55 19.43 -6.04
C PRO A 18 9.63 18.35 -6.19
N PHE A 19 9.37 17.36 -7.04
CA PHE A 19 10.38 16.38 -7.40
C PHE A 19 11.47 17.05 -8.24
N VAL A 20 12.71 16.98 -7.76
CA VAL A 20 13.85 17.75 -8.28
C VAL A 20 14.12 17.59 -9.77
N PHE A 21 13.71 16.49 -10.40
CA PHE A 21 13.97 16.24 -11.82
C PHE A 21 12.83 16.64 -12.77
N SER A 22 11.57 16.58 -12.33
CA SER A 22 10.41 16.81 -13.20
C SER A 22 9.52 17.97 -12.75
N GLY A 23 9.77 18.53 -11.56
CA GLY A 23 8.84 19.47 -10.91
C GLY A 23 7.50 18.84 -10.50
N SER A 24 7.32 17.53 -10.70
CA SER A 24 6.10 16.84 -10.30
C SER A 24 5.93 16.92 -8.78
N ARG A 25 4.70 17.20 -8.33
CA ARG A 25 4.42 17.32 -6.90
C ARG A 25 4.50 15.96 -6.23
N THR A 26 5.24 15.90 -5.13
CA THR A 26 5.32 14.74 -4.23
C THR A 26 4.77 15.13 -2.88
N PHE A 27 4.13 14.17 -2.21
CA PHE A 27 3.56 14.37 -0.87
C PHE A 27 4.32 13.49 0.11
N THR A 28 5.02 14.13 1.04
CA THR A 28 5.78 13.47 2.08
C THR A 28 4.88 13.32 3.30
N LEU A 29 4.62 12.08 3.69
CA LEU A 29 3.97 11.78 4.97
C LEU A 29 5.04 11.73 6.05
N PHE A 30 4.86 12.51 7.11
CA PHE A 30 5.78 12.53 8.23
C PHE A 30 5.65 11.26 9.08
N ARG A 31 6.66 11.02 9.92
CA ARG A 31 6.62 9.95 10.91
C ARG A 31 5.33 10.05 11.73
N ASP A 32 4.75 8.89 12.05
CA ASP A 32 3.51 8.75 12.83
C ASP A 32 2.26 9.38 12.18
N THR A 33 2.34 9.76 10.89
CA THR A 33 1.19 10.25 10.14
C THR A 33 0.47 9.09 9.49
N GLN A 34 -0.76 8.86 9.93
CA GLN A 34 -1.69 7.96 9.29
C GLN A 34 -2.79 8.77 8.61
N LEU A 35 -2.95 8.58 7.30
CA LEU A 35 -4.09 9.14 6.59
C LEU A 35 -5.21 8.11 6.56
N THR A 36 -6.44 8.51 6.91
CA THR A 36 -7.60 7.62 7.00
C THR A 36 -8.78 8.24 6.25
N GLN A 37 -9.48 7.44 5.45
CA GLN A 37 -10.74 7.81 4.81
C GLN A 37 -11.74 6.65 4.93
N ARG A 38 -13.05 6.94 4.92
CA ARG A 38 -14.04 5.86 4.85
C ARG A 38 -13.91 5.15 3.51
N THR A 39 -13.96 3.83 3.52
CA THR A 39 -13.90 3.03 2.29
C THR A 39 -15.05 3.40 1.36
N SER A 40 -16.24 3.66 1.92
CA SER A 40 -17.43 4.11 1.19
C SER A 40 -17.28 5.43 0.41
N ASP A 41 -16.36 6.32 0.84
CA ASP A 41 -16.14 7.61 0.16
C ASP A 41 -15.33 7.43 -1.14
N ILE A 42 -14.64 6.30 -1.28
CA ILE A 42 -13.76 5.99 -2.42
C ILE A 42 -14.35 4.84 -3.27
N HIS A 43 -14.91 3.83 -2.63
CA HIS A 43 -15.48 2.64 -3.26
C HIS A 43 -16.97 2.54 -2.93
N LEU A 44 -17.82 2.83 -3.92
CA LEU A 44 -19.28 2.71 -3.81
C LEU A 44 -19.77 1.26 -3.72
N PHE A 45 -18.93 0.29 -4.10
CA PHE A 45 -19.22 -1.13 -4.09
C PHE A 45 -18.07 -1.90 -3.45
N ALA A 46 -18.32 -3.17 -3.11
CA ALA A 46 -17.29 -4.07 -2.58
C ALA A 46 -16.09 -4.15 -3.54
N ILE A 47 -14.90 -4.32 -2.97
CA ILE A 47 -13.67 -4.39 -3.74
C ILE A 47 -13.67 -5.72 -4.51
N PRO A 48 -13.43 -5.69 -5.82
CA PRO A 48 -13.50 -6.90 -6.61
C PRO A 48 -12.38 -7.88 -6.20
N PRO A 49 -12.66 -9.20 -6.19
CA PRO A 49 -11.66 -10.21 -5.84
C PRO A 49 -10.47 -10.21 -6.80
N GLU A 50 -10.68 -9.75 -8.04
CA GLU A 50 -9.62 -9.43 -9.00
C GLU A 50 -9.44 -7.92 -9.07
N HIS A 51 -8.24 -7.44 -8.75
CA HIS A 51 -7.94 -6.01 -8.72
C HIS A 51 -6.44 -5.77 -8.90
N THR A 52 -6.06 -4.52 -9.11
CA THR A 52 -4.64 -4.12 -9.13
C THR A 52 -4.43 -2.93 -8.23
N ILE A 53 -3.52 -3.07 -7.27
CA ILE A 53 -3.07 -1.96 -6.42
C ILE A 53 -1.83 -1.36 -7.08
N SER A 54 -1.85 -0.06 -7.34
CA SER A 54 -0.77 0.68 -8.01
C SER A 54 -0.30 1.83 -7.14
N ILE A 55 0.97 1.83 -6.75
CA ILE A 55 1.55 2.83 -5.85
C ILE A 55 2.89 3.30 -6.43
N LEU A 56 3.08 4.62 -6.50
CA LEU A 56 4.39 5.24 -6.72
C LEU A 56 4.89 5.76 -5.38
N LEU A 57 5.95 5.17 -4.83
CA LEU A 57 6.43 5.49 -3.49
C LEU A 57 7.95 5.65 -3.44
N ARG A 58 8.43 6.38 -2.44
CA ARG A 58 9.83 6.52 -2.08
C ARG A 58 9.94 6.41 -0.57
N LEU A 59 10.83 5.54 -0.09
CA LEU A 59 11.17 5.49 1.33
C LEU A 59 12.34 6.43 1.61
N LEU A 60 12.21 7.31 2.60
CA LEU A 60 13.30 8.18 3.02
C LEU A 60 14.23 7.46 4.01
N PRO A 61 15.52 7.83 4.13
CA PRO A 61 16.44 7.22 5.09
C PRO A 61 15.94 7.24 6.54
N GLU A 62 15.09 8.20 6.89
CA GLU A 62 14.51 8.41 8.22
C GLU A 62 13.26 7.55 8.49
N THR A 63 12.83 6.77 7.49
CA THR A 63 11.71 5.82 7.61
C THR A 63 12.01 4.82 8.74
N PRO A 64 11.07 4.57 9.67
CA PRO A 64 11.24 3.58 10.72
C PRO A 64 11.60 2.20 10.16
N LYS A 65 12.29 1.37 10.96
CA LYS A 65 12.71 0.03 10.53
C LYS A 65 11.64 -1.03 10.76
N GLU A 66 10.65 -0.70 11.59
CA GLU A 66 9.48 -1.49 11.87
C GLU A 66 8.65 -1.70 10.59
N PRO A 67 8.01 -2.87 10.42
CA PRO A 67 7.04 -3.06 9.36
C PRO A 67 5.90 -2.04 9.44
N PHE A 68 5.42 -1.60 8.29
CA PHE A 68 4.27 -0.72 8.21
C PHE A 68 3.47 -0.96 6.94
N ALA A 69 2.18 -0.65 7.01
CA ALA A 69 1.28 -0.66 5.87
C ALA A 69 1.44 0.62 5.05
N VAL A 70 1.90 0.48 3.81
CA VAL A 70 1.89 1.59 2.84
C VAL A 70 0.46 1.95 2.50
N TRP A 71 -0.38 0.94 2.32
CA TRP A 71 -1.80 1.04 2.04
C TRP A 71 -2.51 -0.16 2.64
N GLN A 72 -3.65 0.05 3.28
CA GLN A 72 -4.49 -1.03 3.76
C GLN A 72 -5.96 -0.62 3.80
N ILE A 73 -6.82 -1.63 3.91
CA ILE A 73 -8.23 -1.50 4.20
C ILE A 73 -8.53 -2.25 5.48
N THR A 74 -9.34 -1.63 6.34
CA THR A 74 -9.81 -2.22 7.58
C THR A 74 -11.33 -2.35 7.58
N ASP A 75 -11.85 -3.14 8.52
CA ASP A 75 -13.26 -3.07 8.91
C ASP A 75 -13.54 -1.84 9.80
N GLU A 76 -14.76 -1.80 10.35
CA GLU A 76 -15.24 -0.73 11.23
C GLU A 76 -14.50 -0.68 12.58
N ASP A 77 -13.95 -1.83 13.00
CA ASP A 77 -13.19 -2.02 14.24
C ASP A 77 -11.67 -1.89 14.02
N PHE A 78 -11.26 -1.32 12.88
CA PHE A 78 -9.87 -1.10 12.49
C PHE A 78 -9.04 -2.39 12.32
N GLN A 79 -9.68 -3.55 12.19
CA GLN A 79 -9.00 -4.81 11.88
C GLN A 79 -8.62 -4.86 10.40
N PRO A 80 -7.37 -5.22 10.07
CA PRO A 80 -6.87 -5.20 8.71
C PRO A 80 -7.53 -6.29 7.87
N LEU A 81 -8.16 -5.93 6.74
CA LEU A 81 -8.84 -6.86 5.84
C LEU A 81 -7.97 -7.23 4.63
N LEU A 82 -7.32 -6.24 4.03
CA LEU A 82 -6.28 -6.40 3.02
C LEU A 82 -5.29 -5.25 3.01
N GLY A 83 -4.11 -5.45 2.45
CA GLY A 83 -3.14 -4.36 2.30
C GLY A 83 -1.79 -4.78 1.76
N ILE A 84 -0.90 -3.79 1.72
CA ILE A 84 0.50 -3.93 1.34
C ILE A 84 1.37 -3.39 2.47
N ASN A 85 2.17 -4.29 3.04
CA ASN A 85 3.17 -3.97 4.05
C ASN A 85 4.56 -3.91 3.43
N LEU A 86 5.39 -3.00 3.93
CA LEU A 86 6.82 -3.00 3.70
C LEU A 86 7.52 -3.29 5.03
N ASP A 87 8.50 -4.18 4.99
CA ASP A 87 9.38 -4.48 6.13
C ASP A 87 10.79 -4.00 5.77
N PRO A 88 11.23 -2.82 6.23
CA PRO A 88 12.56 -2.29 5.91
C PRO A 88 13.71 -3.12 6.49
N SER A 89 13.47 -3.83 7.59
CA SER A 89 14.47 -4.70 8.24
C SER A 89 14.75 -5.94 7.39
N LYS A 90 13.69 -6.60 6.90
CA LYS A 90 13.79 -7.76 6.00
C LYS A 90 13.95 -7.37 4.53
N LYS A 91 13.69 -6.11 4.19
CA LYS A 91 13.62 -5.57 2.82
C LYS A 91 12.65 -6.36 1.94
N SER A 92 11.44 -6.59 2.48
CA SER A 92 10.39 -7.35 1.81
C SER A 92 9.10 -6.55 1.66
N LEU A 93 8.36 -6.85 0.61
CA LEU A 93 6.99 -6.38 0.39
C LEU A 93 6.02 -7.53 0.61
N THR A 94 4.99 -7.33 1.42
CA THR A 94 3.98 -8.35 1.71
C THR A 94 2.61 -7.84 1.31
N TYR A 95 1.93 -8.58 0.43
CA TYR A 95 0.50 -8.43 0.22
C TYR A 95 -0.23 -9.37 1.19
N PHE A 96 -1.22 -8.88 1.91
CA PHE A 96 -2.06 -9.70 2.79
C PHE A 96 -3.53 -9.49 2.47
N ASN A 97 -4.34 -10.51 2.72
CA ASN A 97 -5.79 -10.43 2.69
C ASN A 97 -6.42 -11.57 3.50
N HIS A 98 -7.73 -11.51 3.70
CA HIS A 98 -8.52 -12.66 4.15
C HIS A 98 -9.07 -13.43 2.94
N ASP A 99 -8.97 -14.76 2.96
CA ASP A 99 -9.51 -15.62 1.92
C ASP A 99 -11.04 -15.80 2.06
N TYR A 100 -11.65 -16.58 1.16
CA TYR A 100 -13.09 -16.84 1.17
C TYR A 100 -13.62 -17.56 2.42
N LYS A 101 -12.73 -18.12 3.25
CA LYS A 101 -13.06 -18.73 4.57
C LYS A 101 -12.82 -17.76 5.72
N ALA A 102 -12.43 -16.53 5.42
CA ALA A 102 -11.96 -15.53 6.38
C ALA A 102 -10.64 -15.93 7.08
N ASP A 103 -9.82 -16.79 6.48
CA ASP A 103 -8.47 -17.08 6.97
C ASP A 103 -7.48 -16.02 6.44
N LEU A 104 -6.61 -15.50 7.32
CA LEU A 104 -5.55 -14.59 6.91
C LEU A 104 -4.55 -15.31 6.00
N GLN A 105 -4.26 -14.73 4.84
CA GLN A 105 -3.21 -15.18 3.93
C GLN A 105 -2.24 -14.03 3.61
N GLU A 106 -0.96 -14.38 3.52
CA GLU A 106 0.13 -13.43 3.24
C GLU A 106 1.04 -13.93 2.13
N VAL A 107 1.44 -13.02 1.24
CA VAL A 107 2.36 -13.27 0.14
C VAL A 107 3.48 -12.26 0.20
N SER A 108 4.65 -12.73 0.66
CA SER A 108 5.86 -11.90 0.79
C SER A 108 6.77 -12.01 -0.43
N PHE A 109 7.38 -10.90 -0.84
CA PHE A 109 8.32 -10.78 -1.95
C PHE A 109 9.63 -10.14 -1.44
N ASP A 110 10.75 -10.78 -1.69
CA ASP A 110 12.08 -10.44 -1.16
C ASP A 110 13.20 -10.61 -2.21
N GLN A 111 12.83 -10.68 -3.50
CA GLN A 111 13.77 -10.75 -4.61
C GLN A 111 14.71 -9.54 -4.62
N GLN A 112 15.88 -9.66 -5.25
CA GLN A 112 16.89 -8.59 -5.27
C GLN A 112 16.36 -7.27 -5.85
N GLU A 113 15.43 -7.35 -6.80
CA GLU A 113 14.73 -6.21 -7.36
C GLU A 113 13.85 -5.51 -6.32
N VAL A 114 13.13 -6.25 -5.47
CA VAL A 114 12.27 -5.70 -4.41
C VAL A 114 13.09 -4.93 -3.38
N LYS A 115 14.29 -5.40 -3.06
CA LYS A 115 15.19 -4.72 -2.11
C LYS A 115 15.52 -3.28 -2.52
N LYS A 116 15.39 -2.95 -3.81
CA LYS A 116 15.66 -1.59 -4.33
C LYS A 116 14.69 -0.54 -3.77
N ILE A 117 13.46 -0.94 -3.45
CA ILE A 117 12.43 -0.08 -2.83
C ILE A 117 12.97 0.61 -1.56
N PHE A 118 13.89 -0.04 -0.85
CA PHE A 118 14.43 0.38 0.43
C PHE A 118 15.70 1.23 0.33
N TYR A 119 16.08 1.71 -0.87
CA TYR A 119 17.32 2.48 -1.10
C TYR A 119 17.08 3.94 -1.53
N GLY A 120 15.95 4.54 -1.14
CA GLY A 120 15.80 6.00 -1.24
C GLY A 120 15.33 6.55 -2.58
N SER A 121 15.09 5.71 -3.58
CA SER A 121 14.57 6.10 -4.89
C SER A 121 13.05 5.94 -4.99
N PHE A 122 12.43 6.65 -5.94
CA PHE A 122 11.03 6.38 -6.29
C PHE A 122 10.92 5.06 -7.05
N HIS A 123 9.91 4.27 -6.69
CA HIS A 123 9.59 3.01 -7.35
C HIS A 123 8.09 2.91 -7.64
N LYS A 124 7.77 2.42 -8.83
CA LYS A 124 6.39 2.11 -9.22
C LYS A 124 6.10 0.66 -8.90
N VAL A 125 5.22 0.42 -7.94
CA VAL A 125 4.82 -0.90 -7.46
C VAL A 125 3.41 -1.20 -7.97
N HIS A 126 3.24 -2.35 -8.62
CA HIS A 126 1.91 -2.89 -8.91
C HIS A 126 1.76 -4.30 -8.33
N VAL A 127 0.69 -4.51 -7.58
CA VAL A 127 0.26 -5.83 -7.11
C VAL A 127 -1.01 -6.19 -7.87
N ALA A 128 -0.88 -7.10 -8.83
CA ALA A 128 -2.01 -7.57 -9.63
C ALA A 128 -2.57 -8.86 -9.01
N VAL A 129 -3.79 -8.75 -8.49
CA VAL A 129 -4.53 -9.79 -7.80
C VAL A 129 -5.52 -10.44 -8.78
N SER A 130 -5.46 -11.76 -8.87
CA SER A 130 -6.43 -12.56 -9.63
C SER A 130 -6.88 -13.74 -8.78
N HIS A 131 -7.88 -14.50 -9.22
CA HIS A 131 -8.55 -15.52 -8.40
C HIS A 131 -7.65 -16.50 -7.64
N PHE A 132 -6.47 -16.84 -8.18
CA PHE A 132 -5.60 -17.87 -7.62
C PHE A 132 -4.14 -17.45 -7.51
N LYS A 133 -3.81 -16.19 -7.81
CA LYS A 133 -2.42 -15.74 -7.89
C LYS A 133 -2.27 -14.23 -7.75
N ILE A 134 -1.15 -13.86 -7.17
CA ILE A 134 -0.64 -12.49 -7.07
C ILE A 134 0.58 -12.36 -7.96
N LYS A 135 0.63 -11.30 -8.78
CA LYS A 135 1.83 -10.91 -9.52
C LYS A 135 2.34 -9.56 -9.00
N LEU A 136 3.63 -9.52 -8.67
CA LEU A 136 4.32 -8.28 -8.34
C LEU A 136 5.01 -7.73 -9.59
N TYR A 137 4.76 -6.46 -9.87
CA TYR A 137 5.52 -5.68 -10.84
C TYR A 137 6.21 -4.52 -10.13
N LEU A 138 7.48 -4.31 -10.46
CA LEU A 138 8.28 -3.18 -9.98
C LEU A 138 8.88 -2.47 -11.18
N ASP A 139 8.70 -1.15 -11.24
CA ASP A 139 9.20 -0.28 -12.31
C ASP A 139 8.86 -0.83 -13.71
N CYS A 140 7.59 -1.23 -13.86
CA CYS A 140 6.99 -1.82 -15.07
C CYS A 140 7.54 -3.21 -15.46
N LYS A 141 8.28 -3.90 -14.60
CA LYS A 141 8.80 -5.26 -14.84
C LYS A 141 8.12 -6.28 -13.92
N LYS A 142 7.69 -7.42 -14.47
CA LYS A 142 7.21 -8.55 -13.65
C LYS A 142 8.38 -9.08 -12.82
N ILE A 143 8.23 -9.11 -11.50
CA ILE A 143 9.25 -9.60 -10.57
C ILE A 143 8.98 -11.06 -10.22
N ALA A 144 7.77 -11.36 -9.77
CA ALA A 144 7.40 -12.69 -9.32
C ALA A 144 5.88 -12.89 -9.40
N GLU A 145 5.47 -14.15 -9.28
CA GLU A 145 4.08 -14.58 -9.18
C GLU A 145 4.00 -15.66 -8.10
N LYS A 146 2.99 -15.59 -7.24
CA LYS A 146 2.77 -16.53 -6.15
C LYS A 146 1.29 -16.92 -6.06
N PRO A 147 0.97 -18.18 -5.73
CA PRO A 147 -0.42 -18.62 -5.61
C PRO A 147 -1.09 -18.01 -4.38
N ILE A 148 -2.41 -17.83 -4.46
CA ILE A 148 -3.28 -17.45 -3.33
C ILE A 148 -4.60 -18.22 -3.39
N ASN A 149 -5.29 -18.29 -2.26
CA ASN A 149 -6.70 -18.64 -2.24
C ASN A 149 -7.53 -17.45 -2.75
N THR A 150 -8.72 -17.73 -3.27
CA THR A 150 -9.65 -16.67 -3.69
C THR A 150 -9.90 -15.70 -2.55
N VAL A 151 -9.75 -14.40 -2.85
CA VAL A 151 -9.93 -13.31 -1.90
C VAL A 151 -11.38 -13.31 -1.42
N GLY A 152 -11.57 -13.18 -0.10
CA GLY A 152 -12.89 -13.04 0.51
C GLY A 152 -13.57 -11.72 0.16
N SER A 153 -14.85 -11.61 0.50
CA SER A 153 -15.58 -10.34 0.31
C SER A 153 -15.02 -9.26 1.24
N ILE A 154 -14.79 -8.07 0.71
CA ILE A 154 -14.29 -6.92 1.50
C ILE A 154 -15.41 -5.89 1.62
N SER A 155 -15.84 -5.65 2.85
CA SER A 155 -16.86 -4.65 3.18
C SER A 155 -16.36 -3.22 2.94
N THR A 156 -17.27 -2.33 2.54
CA THR A 156 -17.00 -0.89 2.39
C THR A 156 -17.28 -0.08 3.66
N ALA A 157 -17.66 -0.76 4.75
CA ALA A 157 -18.08 -0.10 5.99
C ALA A 157 -16.91 0.51 6.80
N GLY A 158 -15.71 -0.07 6.65
CA GLY A 158 -14.51 0.39 7.35
C GLY A 158 -13.75 1.52 6.65
N PHE A 159 -12.42 1.42 6.66
CA PHE A 159 -11.54 2.53 6.31
C PHE A 159 -10.41 2.12 5.37
N ILE A 160 -9.96 3.07 4.54
CA ILE A 160 -8.71 2.98 3.77
C ILE A 160 -7.67 3.83 4.48
N MET A 161 -6.48 3.26 4.69
CA MET A 161 -5.38 3.89 5.42
C MET A 161 -4.08 3.92 4.62
N LEU A 162 -3.31 4.99 4.82
CA LEU A 162 -1.93 5.12 4.33
C LEU A 162 -0.97 5.37 5.49
N GLY A 163 0.18 4.69 5.49
CA GLY A 163 1.29 4.95 6.42
C GLY A 163 1.07 4.48 7.87
N LYS A 164 0.20 3.49 8.10
CA LYS A 164 -0.05 2.94 9.45
C LYS A 164 1.06 1.96 9.81
N VAL A 165 1.74 2.21 10.94
CA VAL A 165 2.68 1.25 11.54
C VAL A 165 1.89 0.01 11.97
N THR A 166 2.37 -1.17 11.58
CA THR A 166 1.72 -2.47 11.84
C THR A 166 2.23 -3.11 13.11
#